data_AF-A0A2M7MX33-F1
#
_entry.id   AF-A0A2M7MX33-F1
#
_cell.length_a   1.000
_cell.length_b   1.000
_cell.length_c   1.000
_cell.angle_alpha   90.00
_cell.angle_beta   90.00
_cell.angle_gamma   90.00
#
_symmetry.space_group_name_H-M   'P 1'
#
loop_
_entity.id
_entity.type
_entity.pdbx_description
1 polymer ?
#
loop_
_entity_poly.entity_id
_entity_poly.type
_entity_poly.pdbx_seq_one_letter_code
_entity_poly.pdbx_strand_id
1 'polypeptide(L)'
;MDADYSVFSILPPFNNLHAQLVDSGNNKLVTSGVTLTYEAMADLDGSTNSISSTKSNFWTYAQPLFGASLADDVGLTGNMAPSFTPRALTFAAASGQFIADGIPITPYDDAGRKNFYPMVKVVARDAAGTQLAQARVVLPVSDEMSCAACHASNSGAAAKPAAGWANLASPDRDYKTNILVLHDEKSLSVKAYQDALAAKGYAAAGLAATAASGKPILCATCHSSNALPGTGVAGIKPLTTAIHSHHAMVKDPATGLVLDSINNRSACYQCHPGSQTKCLRGAMGKALLANGQAAMDCQSCHGTMANVGSATRTGWLDQPNCQACHHDGQRDLTAVSNTGLPKTWLDTRFATTPNAPATGFSLYRFSTGHGGLQCEACHGSTHAVFPSAHANDNVLSNDVQGHEGTISECSACHKTVPLTADKGPHGMHTVGNAWVKGHESSAKSNKAACATCHGADFRGTVLSAVKVARTLNADGKTVNYVAGQKAGCYDCHNGPNGG
;
A
#
# COMPACT_ATOMS: atom_id res chain seq x y z
N MET A 1 11.47 -1.94 -6.77
CA MET A 1 12.24 -2.48 -7.90
C MET A 1 13.67 -2.70 -7.45
N ASP A 2 14.47 -3.47 -8.20
CA ASP A 2 15.91 -3.57 -7.95
C ASP A 2 16.64 -2.39 -8.62
N ALA A 3 17.73 -1.90 -8.02
CA ALA A 3 18.58 -0.87 -8.65
C ALA A 3 19.36 -1.42 -9.85
N ASP A 4 19.74 -2.71 -9.79
CA ASP A 4 20.46 -3.44 -10.84
C ASP A 4 19.89 -4.85 -11.00
N TYR A 5 19.66 -5.29 -12.24
CA TYR A 5 19.09 -6.61 -12.56
C TYR A 5 20.12 -7.65 -13.04
N SER A 6 21.42 -7.32 -13.03
CA SER A 6 22.48 -8.13 -13.66
C SER A 6 22.95 -9.33 -12.84
N VAL A 7 22.72 -9.32 -11.52
CA VAL A 7 23.15 -10.41 -10.61
C VAL A 7 21.96 -11.24 -10.12
N PHE A 8 21.02 -10.60 -9.43
CA PHE A 8 19.74 -11.20 -9.06
C PHE A 8 18.65 -10.15 -8.95
N SER A 9 17.39 -10.60 -9.00
CA SER A 9 16.21 -9.80 -8.71
C SER A 9 15.27 -10.48 -7.72
N ILE A 10 14.65 -9.67 -6.86
CA ILE A 10 13.55 -10.09 -5.98
C ILE A 10 12.21 -9.75 -6.63
N LEU A 11 12.08 -8.55 -7.20
CA LEU A 11 10.85 -8.07 -7.84
C LEU A 11 11.14 -7.17 -9.06
N PRO A 12 10.29 -7.24 -10.09
CA PRO A 12 10.35 -6.31 -11.22
C PRO A 12 9.92 -4.89 -10.81
N PRO A 13 10.13 -3.88 -11.66
CA PRO A 13 9.39 -2.62 -11.57
C PRO A 13 7.90 -2.91 -11.78
N PHE A 14 7.06 -2.59 -10.80
CA PHE A 14 5.66 -3.00 -10.80
C PHE A 14 4.80 -2.07 -9.94
N ASN A 15 4.12 -1.11 -10.58
CA ASN A 15 3.10 -0.28 -9.96
C ASN A 15 1.72 -0.61 -10.50
N ASN A 16 0.70 -0.53 -9.64
CA ASN A 16 -0.68 -0.74 -10.04
C ASN A 16 -1.44 0.56 -9.90
N LEU A 17 -2.18 0.90 -10.96
CA LEU A 17 -3.06 2.06 -10.99
C LEU A 17 -4.49 1.58 -11.16
N HIS A 18 -5.32 1.92 -10.19
CA HIS A 18 -6.75 1.63 -10.20
C HIS A 18 -7.54 2.93 -10.24
N ALA A 19 -8.60 2.97 -11.04
CA ALA A 19 -9.50 4.11 -11.13
C ALA A 19 -10.96 3.66 -11.20
N GLN A 20 -11.83 4.47 -10.61
CA GLN A 20 -13.28 4.38 -10.77
C GLN A 20 -13.83 5.77 -11.08
N LEU A 21 -14.82 5.83 -11.96
CA LEU A 21 -15.50 7.08 -12.32
C LEU A 21 -16.92 7.04 -11.77
N VAL A 22 -17.35 8.11 -11.11
CA VAL A 22 -18.70 8.26 -10.56
C VAL A 22 -19.41 9.38 -11.31
N ASP A 23 -20.62 9.13 -11.78
CA ASP A 23 -21.52 10.17 -12.27
C ASP A 23 -22.25 10.79 -11.06
N SER A 24 -21.90 12.05 -10.78
CA SER A 24 -22.44 12.79 -9.63
C SER A 24 -23.91 13.19 -9.77
N GLY A 25 -24.49 13.07 -10.97
CA GLY A 25 -25.89 13.37 -11.23
C GLY A 25 -26.82 12.21 -10.90
N ASN A 26 -26.40 10.97 -11.15
CA ASN A 26 -27.18 9.76 -10.87
C ASN A 26 -26.61 8.88 -9.75
N ASN A 27 -25.44 9.24 -9.21
CA ASN A 27 -24.74 8.57 -8.10
C ASN A 27 -24.34 7.12 -8.41
N LYS A 28 -23.98 6.81 -9.66
CA LYS A 28 -23.55 5.47 -10.08
C LYS A 28 -22.13 5.46 -10.65
N LEU A 29 -21.49 4.30 -10.55
CA LEU A 29 -20.24 4.02 -11.24
C LEU A 29 -20.47 4.02 -12.76
N VAL A 30 -19.59 4.70 -13.48
CA VAL A 30 -19.56 4.71 -14.95
C VAL A 30 -18.64 3.58 -15.42
N THR A 31 -19.21 2.63 -16.15
CA THR A 31 -18.53 1.39 -16.57
C THR A 31 -18.48 1.20 -18.09
N SER A 32 -19.09 2.09 -18.85
CA SER A 32 -19.14 2.03 -20.32
C SER A 32 -19.26 3.42 -20.92
N GLY A 33 -19.02 3.54 -22.23
CA GLY A 33 -19.12 4.81 -22.97
C GLY A 33 -18.02 5.82 -22.63
N VAL A 34 -16.99 5.41 -21.88
CA VAL A 34 -15.87 6.24 -21.47
C VAL A 34 -14.53 5.54 -21.70
N THR A 35 -13.49 6.33 -21.89
CA THR A 35 -12.10 5.88 -21.88
C THR A 35 -11.37 6.58 -20.75
N LEU A 36 -10.65 5.81 -19.93
CA LEU A 36 -9.75 6.36 -18.92
C LEU A 36 -8.31 6.15 -19.36
N THR A 37 -7.50 7.20 -19.26
CA THR A 37 -6.06 7.15 -19.56
C THR A 37 -5.23 7.67 -18.40
N TYR A 38 -3.98 7.23 -18.31
CA TYR A 38 -2.95 7.86 -17.48
C TYR A 38 -1.84 8.44 -18.33
N GLU A 39 -1.23 9.51 -17.84
CA GLU A 39 -0.13 10.21 -18.50
C GLU A 39 0.76 10.90 -17.46
N ALA A 40 2.03 11.06 -17.80
CA ALA A 40 3.02 11.71 -16.96
C ALA A 40 2.61 13.16 -16.68
N MET A 41 2.89 13.63 -15.48
CA MET A 41 2.72 15.03 -15.10
C MET A 41 3.81 15.45 -14.12
N ALA A 42 4.00 16.76 -13.99
CA ALA A 42 4.80 17.32 -12.93
C ALA A 42 4.11 17.12 -11.57
N ASP A 43 4.85 16.69 -10.57
CA ASP A 43 4.40 16.71 -9.19
C ASP A 43 4.42 18.12 -8.58
N LEU A 44 4.12 18.24 -7.28
CA LEU A 44 4.07 19.54 -6.60
C LEU A 44 5.42 20.27 -6.56
N ASP A 45 6.54 19.55 -6.73
CA ASP A 45 7.90 20.11 -6.78
C ASP A 45 8.39 20.34 -8.21
N GLY A 46 7.52 20.13 -9.21
CA GLY A 46 7.85 20.30 -10.63
C GLY A 46 8.62 19.11 -11.23
N SER A 47 8.79 18.00 -10.52
CA SER A 47 9.45 16.79 -11.02
C SER A 47 8.52 15.99 -11.92
N THR A 48 9.01 15.56 -13.08
CA THR A 48 8.26 14.72 -14.03
C THR A 48 9.02 13.42 -14.32
N ASN A 49 8.29 12.31 -14.45
CA ASN A 49 8.86 11.02 -14.79
C ASN A 49 8.08 10.42 -15.97
N SER A 50 8.58 10.63 -17.19
CA SER A 50 7.92 10.27 -18.44
C SER A 50 8.58 9.11 -19.20
N ILE A 51 9.68 8.58 -18.68
CA ILE A 51 10.44 7.48 -19.29
C ILE A 51 11.19 6.71 -18.20
N SER A 52 11.32 5.39 -18.34
CA SER A 52 12.00 4.53 -17.38
C SER A 52 13.08 3.65 -18.00
N SER A 53 12.95 3.31 -19.29
CA SER A 53 13.91 2.50 -20.07
C SER A 53 15.35 3.00 -20.03
N THR A 54 15.55 4.31 -19.95
CA THR A 54 16.88 4.93 -19.89
C THR A 54 17.49 4.98 -18.49
N LYS A 55 16.74 4.57 -17.46
CA LYS A 55 17.07 4.76 -16.03
C LYS A 55 17.29 3.43 -15.28
N SER A 56 17.13 2.28 -15.96
CA SER A 56 17.35 0.96 -15.39
C SER A 56 17.72 -0.06 -16.46
N ASN A 57 18.50 -1.08 -16.09
CA ASN A 57 18.82 -2.22 -16.96
C ASN A 57 17.75 -3.33 -16.94
N PHE A 58 16.58 -3.10 -16.34
CA PHE A 58 15.50 -4.08 -16.26
C PHE A 58 15.16 -4.73 -17.61
N TRP A 59 14.95 -3.93 -18.65
CA TRP A 59 14.56 -4.43 -19.98
C TRP A 59 15.61 -5.35 -20.61
N THR A 60 16.89 -5.11 -20.36
CA THR A 60 17.99 -6.00 -20.78
C THR A 60 17.88 -7.39 -20.14
N TYR A 61 17.42 -7.46 -18.89
CA TYR A 61 17.37 -8.69 -18.11
C TYR A 61 15.96 -9.28 -17.93
N ALA A 62 14.93 -8.67 -18.54
CA ALA A 62 13.55 -9.14 -18.46
C ALA A 62 13.39 -10.57 -18.99
N GLN A 63 14.05 -10.90 -20.10
CA GLN A 63 14.00 -12.24 -20.69
C GLN A 63 14.63 -13.31 -19.79
N PRO A 64 15.89 -13.20 -19.32
CA PRO A 64 16.48 -14.22 -18.48
C PRO A 64 15.85 -14.33 -17.07
N LEU A 65 15.27 -13.24 -16.54
CA LEU A 65 14.66 -13.25 -15.21
C LEU A 65 13.20 -13.70 -15.23
N PHE A 66 12.40 -13.18 -16.16
CA PHE A 66 10.94 -13.32 -16.17
C PHE A 66 10.41 -14.05 -17.41
N GLY A 67 11.30 -14.47 -18.33
CA GLY A 67 10.90 -15.15 -19.57
C GLY A 67 10.19 -14.23 -20.56
N ALA A 68 10.29 -12.91 -20.38
CA ALA A 68 9.56 -11.92 -21.16
C ALA A 68 10.50 -11.04 -22.00
N SER A 69 10.25 -11.01 -23.31
CA SER A 69 10.91 -10.09 -24.24
C SER A 69 10.09 -8.82 -24.31
N LEU A 70 10.53 -7.79 -23.60
CA LEU A 70 9.81 -6.54 -23.45
C LEU A 70 10.43 -5.46 -24.34
N ALA A 71 9.59 -4.68 -25.01
CA ALA A 71 10.03 -3.41 -25.58
C ALA A 71 10.32 -2.40 -24.46
N ASP A 72 11.13 -1.39 -24.77
CA ASP A 72 11.44 -0.30 -23.85
C ASP A 72 10.15 0.33 -23.29
N ASP A 73 10.19 0.62 -21.99
CA ASP A 73 9.08 1.19 -21.20
C ASP A 73 7.83 0.30 -21.07
N VAL A 74 7.83 -0.92 -21.60
CA VAL A 74 6.72 -1.88 -21.42
C VAL A 74 6.99 -2.76 -20.19
N GLY A 75 6.00 -2.88 -19.32
CA GLY A 75 6.03 -3.73 -18.12
C GLY A 75 5.61 -5.17 -18.42
N LEU A 76 5.77 -6.07 -17.44
CA LEU A 76 5.47 -7.51 -17.60
C LEU A 76 4.01 -7.83 -17.94
N THR A 77 3.10 -6.90 -17.65
CA THR A 77 1.66 -7.00 -17.92
C THR A 77 1.26 -6.32 -19.24
N GLY A 78 2.22 -5.76 -19.98
CA GLY A 78 1.99 -5.00 -21.22
C GLY A 78 1.66 -3.52 -21.01
N ASN A 79 1.42 -3.08 -19.77
CA ASN A 79 1.23 -1.65 -19.48
C ASN A 79 2.56 -0.89 -19.57
N MET A 80 2.50 0.35 -20.05
CA MET A 80 3.69 1.16 -20.32
C MET A 80 4.05 2.05 -19.13
N ALA A 81 5.30 2.48 -19.02
CA ALA A 81 5.68 3.57 -18.14
C ALA A 81 4.86 4.82 -18.49
N PRO A 82 4.57 5.71 -17.52
CA PRO A 82 3.88 6.96 -17.82
C PRO A 82 4.67 7.77 -18.84
N SER A 83 3.97 8.40 -19.78
CA SER A 83 4.55 9.30 -20.77
C SER A 83 3.61 10.48 -21.00
N PHE A 84 4.03 11.51 -21.74
CA PHE A 84 3.14 12.61 -22.14
C PHE A 84 2.09 12.18 -23.17
N THR A 85 2.22 10.98 -23.76
CA THR A 85 1.15 10.37 -24.55
C THR A 85 0.23 9.57 -23.63
N PRO A 86 -1.10 9.85 -23.65
CA PRO A 86 -2.07 9.10 -22.85
C PRO A 86 -2.01 7.60 -23.11
N ARG A 87 -1.98 6.82 -22.02
CA ARG A 87 -2.03 5.35 -22.03
C ARG A 87 -3.36 4.88 -21.45
N ALA A 88 -4.06 4.00 -22.15
CA ALA A 88 -5.37 3.52 -21.70
C ALA A 88 -5.25 2.65 -20.44
N LEU A 89 -6.22 2.79 -19.54
CA LEU A 89 -6.50 1.79 -18.51
C LEU A 89 -7.50 0.78 -19.08
N THR A 90 -7.39 -0.47 -18.66
CA THR A 90 -8.29 -1.56 -19.08
C THR A 90 -9.46 -1.68 -18.10
N PHE A 91 -10.69 -1.70 -18.60
CA PHE A 91 -11.86 -1.92 -17.75
C PHE A 91 -11.94 -3.38 -17.28
N ALA A 92 -11.93 -3.59 -15.96
CA ALA A 92 -12.07 -4.88 -15.29
C ALA A 92 -13.50 -5.03 -14.74
N ALA A 93 -14.36 -5.73 -15.50
CA ALA A 93 -15.78 -5.88 -15.17
C ALA A 93 -16.04 -6.53 -13.81
N ALA A 94 -15.16 -7.44 -13.37
CA ALA A 94 -15.31 -8.15 -12.10
C ALA A 94 -15.21 -7.22 -10.87
N SER A 95 -14.40 -6.16 -10.95
CA SER A 95 -14.22 -5.19 -9.85
C SER A 95 -14.86 -3.83 -10.13
N GLY A 96 -15.34 -3.59 -11.36
CA GLY A 96 -15.91 -2.30 -11.77
C GLY A 96 -14.87 -1.18 -11.81
N GLN A 97 -13.60 -1.51 -12.04
CA GLN A 97 -12.47 -0.58 -12.08
C GLN A 97 -11.88 -0.47 -13.48
N PHE A 98 -11.20 0.64 -13.76
CA PHE A 98 -10.23 0.77 -14.84
C PHE A 98 -8.83 0.55 -14.25
N ILE A 99 -8.07 -0.37 -14.81
CA ILE A 99 -6.83 -0.88 -14.21
C ILE A 99 -5.67 -0.79 -15.21
N ALA A 100 -4.51 -0.36 -14.72
CA ALA A 100 -3.21 -0.56 -15.34
C ALA A 100 -2.25 -1.16 -14.29
N ASP A 101 -2.14 -2.48 -14.27
CA ASP A 101 -1.21 -3.19 -13.39
C ASP A 101 0.19 -3.26 -13.99
N GLY A 102 1.22 -3.40 -13.17
CA GLY A 102 2.59 -3.66 -13.64
C GLY A 102 3.24 -2.53 -14.44
N ILE A 103 2.86 -1.28 -14.15
CA ILE A 103 3.49 -0.08 -14.72
C ILE A 103 4.97 -0.03 -14.29
N PRO A 104 5.93 -0.04 -15.22
CA PRO A 104 7.36 -0.15 -14.91
C PRO A 104 8.01 1.23 -14.67
N ILE A 105 7.48 1.99 -13.71
CA ILE A 105 8.06 3.29 -13.35
C ILE A 105 9.32 3.12 -12.48
N THR A 106 10.26 4.07 -12.57
CA THR A 106 11.54 4.09 -11.82
C THR A 106 11.59 5.23 -10.79
N PRO A 107 12.40 5.16 -9.72
CA PRO A 107 12.49 6.21 -8.70
C PRO A 107 13.39 7.38 -9.12
N TYR A 108 13.54 7.62 -10.42
CA TYR A 108 14.34 8.69 -10.99
C TYR A 108 13.49 9.48 -11.99
N ASP A 109 13.45 10.79 -11.81
CA ASP A 109 12.75 11.71 -12.71
C ASP A 109 13.51 11.88 -14.04
N ASP A 110 12.95 12.65 -14.97
CA ASP A 110 13.54 12.85 -16.30
C ASP A 110 14.86 13.65 -16.26
N ALA A 111 15.13 14.36 -15.17
CA ALA A 111 16.40 15.03 -14.89
C ALA A 111 17.41 14.13 -14.14
N GLY A 112 17.07 12.86 -13.90
CA GLY A 112 17.91 11.90 -13.16
C GLY A 112 17.90 12.12 -11.65
N ARG A 113 17.03 12.99 -11.12
CA ARG A 113 16.89 13.22 -9.68
C ARG A 113 16.05 12.12 -9.06
N LYS A 114 16.40 11.75 -7.82
CA LYS A 114 15.63 10.78 -7.06
C LYS A 114 14.22 11.32 -6.76
N ASN A 115 13.20 10.55 -7.09
CA ASN A 115 11.82 10.84 -6.73
C ASN A 115 11.06 9.53 -6.50
N PHE A 116 10.70 9.26 -5.24
CA PHE A 116 9.98 8.05 -4.86
C PHE A 116 8.46 8.17 -5.00
N TYR A 117 7.94 9.38 -5.25
CA TYR A 117 6.52 9.68 -5.33
C TYR A 117 6.14 10.44 -6.61
N PRO A 118 6.59 9.96 -7.80
CA PRO A 118 6.22 10.58 -9.05
C PRO A 118 4.70 10.55 -9.24
N MET A 119 4.15 11.59 -9.85
CA MET A 119 2.72 11.73 -10.08
C MET A 119 2.32 11.46 -11.53
N VAL A 120 1.11 10.93 -11.69
CA VAL A 120 0.41 10.83 -12.96
C VAL A 120 -0.94 11.53 -12.87
N LYS A 121 -1.43 12.04 -14.00
CA LYS A 121 -2.84 12.41 -14.13
C LYS A 121 -3.60 11.26 -14.79
N VAL A 122 -4.78 10.98 -14.25
CA VAL A 122 -5.77 10.07 -14.82
C VAL A 122 -6.89 10.93 -15.40
N VAL A 123 -7.24 10.70 -16.65
CA VAL A 123 -8.23 11.51 -17.38
C VAL A 123 -9.32 10.59 -17.92
N ALA A 124 -10.57 10.93 -17.62
CA ALA A 124 -11.75 10.28 -18.18
C ALA A 124 -12.29 11.09 -19.36
N ARG A 125 -12.55 10.43 -20.47
CA ARG A 125 -13.15 11.02 -21.68
C ARG A 125 -14.39 10.27 -22.12
N ASP A 126 -15.38 10.97 -22.66
CA ASP A 126 -16.52 10.36 -23.34
C ASP A 126 -16.12 9.81 -24.73
N ALA A 127 -17.08 9.20 -25.43
CA ALA A 127 -16.89 8.69 -26.78
C ALA A 127 -16.54 9.76 -27.84
N ALA A 128 -16.83 11.03 -27.58
CA ALA A 128 -16.48 12.16 -28.44
C ALA A 128 -15.08 12.72 -28.13
N GLY A 129 -14.41 12.22 -27.08
CA GLY A 129 -13.10 12.69 -26.63
C GLY A 129 -13.17 13.87 -25.64
N THR A 130 -14.37 14.32 -25.26
CA THR A 130 -14.56 15.37 -24.27
C THR A 130 -14.09 14.89 -22.91
N GLN A 131 -13.26 15.67 -22.23
CA GLN A 131 -12.86 15.36 -20.86
C GLN A 131 -14.05 15.52 -19.90
N LEU A 132 -14.35 14.46 -19.15
CA LEU A 132 -15.42 14.43 -18.15
C LEU A 132 -14.90 14.74 -16.75
N ALA A 133 -13.75 14.16 -16.40
CA ALA A 133 -13.14 14.29 -15.08
C ALA A 133 -11.63 14.00 -15.16
N GLN A 134 -10.90 14.41 -14.13
CA GLN A 134 -9.50 14.03 -13.94
C GLN A 134 -9.18 13.78 -12.46
N ALA A 135 -8.13 13.02 -12.21
CA ALA A 135 -7.55 12.78 -10.90
C ALA A 135 -6.02 12.86 -10.99
N ARG A 136 -5.35 13.25 -9.91
CA ARG A 136 -3.89 13.29 -9.81
C ARG A 136 -3.45 12.39 -8.67
N VAL A 137 -2.59 11.43 -8.96
CA VAL A 137 -2.22 10.39 -8.00
C VAL A 137 -0.73 10.05 -8.12
N VAL A 138 -0.19 9.50 -7.03
CA VAL A 138 1.19 9.03 -6.95
C VAL A 138 1.29 7.61 -7.49
N LEU A 139 2.35 7.30 -8.25
CA LEU A 139 2.80 5.95 -8.55
C LEU A 139 4.08 5.67 -7.74
N PRO A 140 3.94 5.22 -6.48
CA PRO A 140 5.07 5.17 -5.56
C PRO A 140 6.07 4.10 -6.00
N VAL A 141 7.35 4.44 -6.03
CA VAL A 141 8.40 3.53 -6.47
C VAL A 141 9.64 3.74 -5.65
N SER A 142 10.36 2.67 -5.39
CA SER A 142 11.66 2.73 -4.72
C SER A 142 12.54 1.58 -5.17
N ASP A 143 13.84 1.83 -5.11
CA ASP A 143 14.95 0.89 -5.20
C ASP A 143 15.72 0.83 -3.87
N GLU A 144 15.15 1.37 -2.79
CA GLU A 144 15.71 1.26 -1.45
C GLU A 144 15.66 -0.19 -0.96
N MET A 145 16.83 -0.81 -0.92
CA MET A 145 17.06 -2.02 -0.14
C MET A 145 18.46 -1.96 0.45
N SER A 146 18.57 -1.99 1.77
CA SER A 146 19.82 -1.76 2.49
C SER A 146 20.60 -3.06 2.74
N CYS A 147 20.48 -4.05 1.86
CA CYS A 147 21.23 -5.31 1.97
C CYS A 147 22.73 -5.08 2.11
N ALA A 148 23.25 -4.04 1.47
CA ALA A 148 24.64 -3.61 1.56
C ALA A 148 25.11 -3.34 2.99
N ALA A 149 24.22 -2.93 3.92
CA ALA A 149 24.56 -2.69 5.31
C ALA A 149 25.19 -3.91 6.00
N CYS A 150 24.82 -5.12 5.56
CA CYS A 150 25.38 -6.37 6.06
C CYS A 150 26.14 -7.15 4.99
N HIS A 151 25.77 -7.09 3.71
CA HIS A 151 26.34 -7.95 2.67
C HIS A 151 27.37 -7.27 1.76
N ALA A 152 27.61 -5.96 1.88
CA ALA A 152 28.69 -5.32 1.14
C ALA A 152 30.05 -5.80 1.64
N SER A 153 31.03 -5.83 0.76
CA SER A 153 32.40 -6.16 1.13
C SER A 153 32.89 -5.26 2.26
N ASN A 154 33.44 -5.88 3.31
CA ASN A 154 33.94 -5.22 4.53
C ASN A 154 32.88 -4.65 5.49
N SER A 155 31.60 -5.00 5.34
CA SER A 155 30.49 -4.61 6.25
C SER A 155 30.58 -5.25 7.65
N GLY A 156 31.15 -6.45 7.76
CA GLY A 156 31.30 -7.17 9.03
C GLY A 156 31.37 -8.69 8.87
N ALA A 157 32.04 -9.38 9.81
CA ALA A 157 32.31 -10.82 9.69
C ALA A 157 31.05 -11.71 9.69
N ALA A 158 29.92 -11.23 10.21
CA ALA A 158 28.70 -12.03 10.37
C ALA A 158 28.06 -12.48 9.04
N ALA A 159 28.25 -11.71 7.96
CA ALA A 159 27.71 -12.00 6.64
C ALA A 159 28.80 -12.27 5.59
N LYS A 160 30.06 -12.40 6.03
CA LYS A 160 31.20 -12.66 5.16
C LYS A 160 31.15 -14.12 4.66
N PRO A 161 31.14 -14.36 3.34
CA PRO A 161 31.32 -15.71 2.81
C PRO A 161 32.66 -16.33 3.26
N ALA A 162 32.70 -17.65 3.43
CA ALA A 162 33.91 -18.37 3.82
C ALA A 162 35.05 -18.16 2.81
N ALA A 163 34.71 -18.05 1.52
CA ALA A 163 35.66 -17.74 0.44
C ALA A 163 36.20 -16.28 0.48
N GLY A 164 35.64 -15.42 1.32
CA GLY A 164 35.96 -14.01 1.39
C GLY A 164 34.93 -13.11 0.71
N TRP A 165 35.21 -11.80 0.73
CA TRP A 165 34.38 -10.78 0.10
C TRP A 165 34.69 -10.66 -1.39
N ALA A 166 33.67 -10.41 -2.22
CA ALA A 166 33.83 -10.25 -3.66
C ALA A 166 34.66 -9.01 -4.06
N ASN A 167 34.55 -7.91 -3.30
CA ASN A 167 35.22 -6.62 -3.54
C ASN A 167 35.05 -6.09 -4.98
N LEU A 168 33.83 -6.14 -5.52
CA LEU A 168 33.53 -5.60 -6.84
C LEU A 168 33.45 -4.07 -6.82
N ALA A 169 33.87 -3.43 -7.91
CA ALA A 169 33.83 -1.97 -8.04
C ALA A 169 32.40 -1.39 -8.07
N SER A 170 31.42 -2.16 -8.54
CA SER A 170 30.01 -1.78 -8.52
C SER A 170 29.40 -2.19 -7.17
N PRO A 171 28.93 -1.24 -6.35
CA PRO A 171 28.36 -1.56 -5.03
C PRO A 171 27.17 -2.51 -5.13
N ASP A 172 26.27 -2.29 -6.09
CA ASP A 172 25.09 -3.14 -6.29
C ASP A 172 25.47 -4.57 -6.65
N ARG A 173 26.44 -4.74 -7.55
CA ARG A 173 26.91 -6.08 -7.91
C ARG A 173 27.68 -6.73 -6.77
N ASP A 174 28.43 -5.96 -5.99
CA ASP A 174 29.25 -6.46 -4.88
C ASP A 174 28.41 -7.16 -3.81
N TYR A 175 27.48 -6.45 -3.18
CA TYR A 175 26.68 -7.04 -2.11
C TYR A 175 25.78 -8.17 -2.66
N LYS A 176 25.29 -8.03 -3.90
CA LYS A 176 24.47 -9.07 -4.52
C LYS A 176 25.25 -10.36 -4.78
N THR A 177 26.49 -10.26 -5.25
CA THR A 177 27.38 -11.42 -5.43
C THR A 177 27.69 -12.07 -4.09
N ASN A 178 28.01 -11.29 -3.04
CA ASN A 178 28.25 -11.82 -1.70
C ASN A 178 27.03 -12.60 -1.16
N ILE A 179 25.81 -12.12 -1.41
CA ILE A 179 24.57 -12.83 -1.04
C ILE A 179 24.47 -14.18 -1.77
N LEU A 180 24.73 -14.23 -3.08
CA LEU A 180 24.66 -15.48 -3.84
C LEU A 180 25.71 -16.49 -3.37
N VAL A 181 26.95 -16.05 -3.10
CA VAL A 181 28.01 -16.93 -2.56
C VAL A 181 27.60 -17.47 -1.19
N LEU A 182 27.12 -16.61 -0.28
CA LEU A 182 26.68 -17.05 1.04
C LEU A 182 25.48 -18.01 0.96
N HIS A 183 24.55 -17.76 0.03
CA HIS A 183 23.42 -18.66 -0.22
C HIS A 183 23.91 -20.04 -0.68
N ASP A 184 24.83 -20.08 -1.65
CA ASP A 184 25.44 -21.31 -2.17
C ASP A 184 26.17 -22.07 -1.06
N GLU A 185 26.99 -21.39 -0.26
CA GLU A 185 27.73 -21.96 0.88
C GLU A 185 26.80 -22.68 1.87
N LYS A 186 25.59 -22.16 2.10
CA LYS A 186 24.62 -22.77 3.02
C LYS A 186 23.74 -23.84 2.37
N SER A 187 23.67 -23.89 1.04
CA SER A 187 22.65 -24.68 0.33
C SER A 187 23.23 -25.78 -0.56
N LEU A 188 24.49 -25.69 -1.00
CA LEU A 188 25.08 -26.62 -1.98
C LEU A 188 25.07 -28.10 -1.55
N SER A 189 25.07 -28.38 -0.24
CA SER A 189 24.96 -29.75 0.29
C SER A 189 23.52 -30.26 0.36
N VAL A 190 22.51 -29.42 0.08
CA VAL A 190 21.10 -29.75 0.17
C VAL A 190 20.62 -30.32 -1.16
N LYS A 191 20.17 -31.58 -1.18
CA LYS A 191 19.69 -32.26 -2.40
C LYS A 191 18.60 -31.49 -3.14
N ALA A 192 17.62 -30.95 -2.40
CA ALA A 192 16.54 -30.17 -2.99
C ALA A 192 17.04 -28.92 -3.73
N TYR A 193 18.14 -28.31 -3.27
CA TYR A 193 18.76 -27.18 -3.93
C TYR A 193 19.48 -27.60 -5.22
N GLN A 194 20.26 -28.69 -5.17
CA GLN A 194 20.91 -29.26 -6.36
C GLN A 194 19.89 -29.65 -7.45
N ASP A 195 18.77 -30.25 -7.05
CA ASP A 195 17.68 -30.61 -7.95
C ASP A 195 17.02 -29.38 -8.58
N ALA A 196 16.81 -28.33 -7.78
CA ALA A 196 16.28 -27.07 -8.27
C ALA A 196 17.25 -26.39 -9.26
N LEU A 197 18.56 -26.40 -8.99
CA LEU A 197 19.57 -25.90 -9.93
C LEU A 197 19.47 -26.62 -11.29
N ALA A 198 19.47 -27.95 -11.27
CA ALA A 198 19.37 -28.76 -12.47
C ALA A 198 18.05 -28.51 -13.22
N ALA A 199 16.92 -28.53 -12.52
CA ALA A 199 15.59 -28.34 -13.11
C ALA A 199 15.40 -26.95 -13.73
N LYS A 200 16.11 -25.93 -13.25
CA LYS A 200 16.01 -24.54 -13.75
C LYS A 200 17.17 -24.16 -14.69
N GLY A 201 18.02 -25.13 -15.04
CA GLY A 201 19.16 -24.92 -15.92
C GLY A 201 20.16 -23.92 -15.35
N TYR A 202 20.38 -23.95 -14.04
CA TYR A 202 21.45 -23.22 -13.36
C TYR A 202 22.70 -24.09 -13.23
N ALA A 203 23.86 -23.47 -13.06
CA ALA A 203 25.12 -24.18 -12.94
C ALA A 203 25.10 -25.07 -11.68
N ALA A 204 25.62 -26.30 -11.79
CA ALA A 204 25.77 -27.20 -10.65
C ALA A 204 26.68 -26.64 -9.54
N ALA A 205 27.57 -25.69 -9.90
CA ALA A 205 28.43 -24.97 -8.97
C ALA A 205 27.68 -23.91 -8.13
N GLY A 206 26.41 -23.59 -8.42
CA GLY A 206 25.58 -22.69 -7.63
C GLY A 206 25.07 -21.44 -8.38
N LEU A 207 24.34 -20.61 -7.65
CA LEU A 207 23.77 -19.35 -8.13
C LEU A 207 24.84 -18.32 -8.49
N ALA A 208 25.91 -18.21 -7.69
CA ALA A 208 26.98 -17.25 -7.95
C ALA A 208 27.70 -17.53 -9.28
N ALA A 209 28.03 -18.80 -9.55
CA ALA A 209 28.61 -19.22 -10.82
C ALA A 209 27.66 -18.99 -12.01
N THR A 210 26.36 -19.16 -11.79
CA THR A 210 25.32 -18.91 -12.79
C THR A 210 25.21 -17.41 -13.12
N ALA A 211 25.18 -16.54 -12.11
CA ALA A 211 25.16 -15.09 -12.32
C ALA A 211 26.43 -14.61 -13.02
N ALA A 212 27.60 -15.16 -12.65
CA ALA A 212 28.88 -14.81 -13.26
C ALA A 212 28.96 -15.18 -14.76
N SER A 213 28.18 -16.17 -15.23
CA SER A 213 28.09 -16.52 -16.66
C SER A 213 27.10 -15.66 -17.44
N GLY A 214 26.55 -14.60 -16.81
CA GLY A 214 25.62 -13.66 -17.44
C GLY A 214 24.14 -14.06 -17.33
N LYS A 215 23.81 -15.10 -16.55
CA LYS A 215 22.43 -15.51 -16.27
C LYS A 215 22.01 -15.04 -14.87
N PRO A 216 21.33 -13.89 -14.72
CA PRO A 216 20.92 -13.41 -13.41
C PRO A 216 19.88 -14.34 -12.76
N ILE A 217 19.78 -14.25 -11.44
CA ILE A 217 18.90 -15.12 -10.65
C ILE A 217 17.61 -14.39 -10.27
N LEU A 218 16.45 -14.95 -10.62
CA LEU A 218 15.19 -14.56 -10.00
C LEU A 218 14.96 -15.46 -8.78
N CYS A 219 14.97 -14.89 -7.56
CA CYS A 219 14.81 -15.67 -6.33
C CYS A 219 13.50 -16.49 -6.34
N ALA A 220 12.45 -15.90 -6.93
CA ALA A 220 11.13 -16.52 -7.04
C ALA A 220 11.13 -17.81 -7.87
N THR A 221 12.09 -17.99 -8.78
CA THR A 221 12.23 -19.21 -9.60
C THR A 221 12.25 -20.49 -8.75
N CYS A 222 12.89 -20.44 -7.58
CA CYS A 222 12.95 -21.55 -6.63
C CYS A 222 12.04 -21.32 -5.42
N HIS A 223 11.99 -20.10 -4.89
CA HIS A 223 11.19 -19.74 -3.72
C HIS A 223 9.84 -19.14 -4.15
N SER A 224 8.75 -19.88 -4.10
CA SER A 224 7.44 -19.38 -4.56
C SER A 224 7.05 -18.03 -3.95
N SER A 225 6.37 -17.18 -4.73
CA SER A 225 5.91 -15.86 -4.30
C SER A 225 4.55 -15.54 -4.90
N ASN A 226 3.60 -15.11 -4.07
CA ASN A 226 2.29 -14.65 -4.54
C ASN A 226 2.35 -13.32 -5.31
N ALA A 227 3.45 -12.58 -5.21
CA ALA A 227 3.69 -11.41 -6.08
C ALA A 227 4.10 -11.81 -7.50
N LEU A 228 4.58 -13.04 -7.70
CA LEU A 228 4.92 -13.60 -9.00
C LEU A 228 4.27 -14.99 -9.12
N PRO A 229 2.94 -15.06 -9.35
CA PRO A 229 2.20 -16.31 -9.38
C PRO A 229 2.79 -17.32 -10.38
N GLY A 230 2.69 -18.61 -10.06
CA GLY A 230 3.22 -19.69 -10.91
C GLY A 230 4.73 -19.96 -10.76
N THR A 231 5.41 -19.24 -9.86
CA THR A 231 6.83 -19.45 -9.55
C THR A 231 7.06 -20.41 -8.39
N GLY A 232 8.31 -20.87 -8.27
CA GLY A 232 8.77 -21.73 -7.18
C GLY A 232 9.00 -23.19 -7.56
N VAL A 233 9.58 -23.94 -6.60
CA VAL A 233 9.81 -25.38 -6.68
C VAL A 233 9.19 -26.02 -5.44
N ALA A 234 8.45 -27.12 -5.63
CA ALA A 234 7.81 -27.83 -4.53
C ALA A 234 8.84 -28.31 -3.49
N GLY A 235 8.51 -28.16 -2.20
CA GLY A 235 9.41 -28.51 -1.10
C GLY A 235 10.43 -27.43 -0.72
N ILE A 236 10.56 -26.35 -1.51
CA ILE A 236 11.35 -25.17 -1.13
C ILE A 236 10.43 -24.13 -0.46
N LYS A 237 10.89 -23.55 0.65
CA LYS A 237 10.13 -22.53 1.39
C LYS A 237 9.76 -21.34 0.48
N PRO A 238 8.52 -20.81 0.54
CA PRO A 238 8.17 -19.57 -0.14
C PRO A 238 9.12 -18.42 0.21
N LEU A 239 9.29 -17.46 -0.70
CA LEU A 239 10.27 -16.38 -0.56
C LEU A 239 10.06 -15.55 0.70
N THR A 240 8.81 -15.27 1.05
CA THR A 240 8.48 -14.56 2.29
C THR A 240 8.93 -15.34 3.51
N THR A 241 8.64 -16.64 3.59
CA THR A 241 9.09 -17.48 4.71
C THR A 241 10.62 -17.56 4.75
N ALA A 242 11.27 -17.77 3.60
CA ALA A 242 12.72 -17.95 3.51
C ALA A 242 13.50 -16.71 3.98
N ILE A 243 13.16 -15.52 3.46
CA ILE A 243 13.88 -14.28 3.80
C ILE A 243 13.64 -13.90 5.26
N HIS A 244 12.38 -13.81 5.70
CA HIS A 244 12.10 -13.29 7.04
C HIS A 244 12.60 -14.24 8.14
N SER A 245 12.38 -15.54 8.02
CA SER A 245 12.83 -16.49 9.05
C SER A 245 14.36 -16.57 9.16
N HIS A 246 15.09 -16.36 8.05
CA HIS A 246 16.55 -16.35 8.08
C HIS A 246 17.11 -15.08 8.73
N HIS A 247 16.47 -13.93 8.52
CA HIS A 247 16.98 -12.64 8.99
C HIS A 247 16.50 -12.27 10.40
N ALA A 248 15.44 -12.89 10.93
CA ALA A 248 14.86 -12.52 12.22
C ALA A 248 15.90 -12.42 13.35
N MET A 249 16.81 -13.41 13.46
CA MET A 249 17.81 -13.45 14.54
C MET A 249 19.13 -12.74 14.20
N VAL A 250 19.23 -12.11 13.03
CA VAL A 250 20.41 -11.32 12.65
C VAL A 250 20.43 -10.03 13.46
N LYS A 251 21.62 -9.59 13.89
CA LYS A 251 21.79 -8.31 14.58
C LYS A 251 21.90 -7.18 13.57
N ASP A 252 21.13 -6.14 13.79
CA ASP A 252 21.25 -4.87 13.08
C ASP A 252 22.60 -4.23 13.45
N PRO A 253 23.46 -3.92 12.47
CA PRO A 253 24.77 -3.34 12.74
C PRO A 253 24.69 -1.93 13.34
N ALA A 254 23.61 -1.19 13.08
CA ALA A 254 23.44 0.18 13.59
C ALA A 254 22.95 0.21 15.04
N THR A 255 22.05 -0.71 15.42
CA THR A 255 21.40 -0.68 16.75
C THR A 255 21.89 -1.78 17.71
N GLY A 256 22.52 -2.83 17.19
CA GLY A 256 22.93 -4.02 17.95
C GLY A 256 21.76 -4.94 18.37
N LEU A 257 20.51 -4.53 18.12
CA LEU A 257 19.32 -5.34 18.37
C LEU A 257 19.16 -6.40 17.27
N VAL A 258 18.54 -7.53 17.61
CA VAL A 258 18.10 -8.47 16.57
C VAL A 258 16.97 -7.86 15.74
N LEU A 259 16.92 -8.18 14.45
CA LEU A 259 15.92 -7.65 13.52
C LEU A 259 14.48 -8.09 13.88
N ASP A 260 14.32 -9.17 14.63
CA ASP A 260 13.03 -9.62 15.17
C ASP A 260 12.51 -8.76 16.34
N SER A 261 13.36 -7.93 16.94
CA SER A 261 12.98 -7.14 18.11
C SER A 261 11.86 -6.18 17.78
N ILE A 262 10.79 -6.20 18.58
CA ILE A 262 9.67 -5.23 18.48
C ILE A 262 10.12 -3.78 18.70
N ASN A 263 11.26 -3.60 19.38
CA ASN A 263 11.86 -2.29 19.63
C ASN A 263 12.77 -1.83 18.48
N ASN A 264 13.08 -2.70 17.50
CA ASN A 264 13.86 -2.33 16.32
C ASN A 264 12.92 -1.95 15.16
N ARG A 265 12.36 -0.75 15.26
CA ARG A 265 11.48 -0.16 14.25
C ARG A 265 12.11 -0.10 12.85
N SER A 266 13.42 0.18 12.78
CA SER A 266 14.15 0.26 11.51
C SER A 266 14.38 -1.08 10.83
N ALA A 267 14.19 -2.22 11.51
CA ALA A 267 14.50 -3.54 10.97
C ALA A 267 13.78 -3.84 9.65
N CYS A 268 12.48 -3.50 9.55
CA CYS A 268 11.70 -3.71 8.34
C CYS A 268 12.22 -2.84 7.18
N TYR A 269 12.70 -1.63 7.48
CA TYR A 269 13.22 -0.69 6.48
C TYR A 269 14.62 -1.03 5.96
N GLN A 270 15.28 -2.04 6.53
CA GLN A 270 16.50 -2.59 5.94
C GLN A 270 16.20 -3.30 4.60
N CYS A 271 15.01 -3.87 4.44
CA CYS A 271 14.63 -4.64 3.26
C CYS A 271 13.44 -4.05 2.48
N HIS A 272 12.52 -3.38 3.18
CA HIS A 272 11.39 -2.70 2.56
C HIS A 272 11.68 -1.20 2.44
N PRO A 273 11.20 -0.51 1.39
CA PRO A 273 11.51 0.91 1.24
C PRO A 273 10.98 1.73 2.41
N GLY A 274 11.79 2.63 2.96
CA GLY A 274 11.39 3.31 4.18
C GLY A 274 12.46 4.09 4.93
N SER A 275 13.73 3.96 4.57
CA SER A 275 14.78 4.81 5.15
C SER A 275 14.57 6.27 4.70
N GLN A 276 14.23 6.49 3.42
CA GLN A 276 13.82 7.79 2.88
C GLN A 276 12.39 7.75 2.31
N THR A 277 12.01 6.68 1.60
CA THR A 277 10.70 6.52 0.96
C THR A 277 9.54 6.42 1.97
N LYS A 278 9.81 6.21 3.27
CA LYS A 278 8.81 6.07 4.35
C LYS A 278 7.53 5.35 3.88
N CYS A 279 7.62 4.09 3.44
CA CYS A 279 6.46 3.41 2.85
C CYS A 279 5.19 3.56 3.71
N LEU A 280 5.33 3.37 5.02
CA LEU A 280 4.30 3.68 6.02
C LEU A 280 4.25 5.18 6.30
N ARG A 281 3.49 5.91 5.48
CA ARG A 281 3.34 7.39 5.56
C ARG A 281 1.90 7.87 5.67
N GLY A 282 0.92 6.97 5.55
CA GLY A 282 -0.48 7.29 5.72
C GLY A 282 -0.85 7.66 7.16
N ALA A 283 -2.13 7.79 7.45
CA ALA A 283 -2.68 8.22 8.74
C ALA A 283 -2.09 7.43 9.93
N MET A 284 -1.88 6.13 9.77
CA MET A 284 -1.28 5.28 10.81
C MET A 284 0.22 5.55 11.00
N GLY A 285 0.96 5.80 9.92
CA GLY A 285 2.40 6.10 9.98
C GLY A 285 2.72 7.52 10.42
N LYS A 286 1.85 8.48 10.10
CA LYS A 286 1.95 9.90 10.49
C LYS A 286 1.58 10.13 11.96
N ALA A 287 0.80 9.22 12.57
CA ALA A 287 0.31 9.39 13.93
C ALA A 287 1.46 9.43 14.95
N LEU A 288 1.43 10.43 15.85
CA LEU A 288 2.40 10.60 16.92
C LEU A 288 1.75 10.43 18.29
N LEU A 289 2.49 9.89 19.25
CA LEU A 289 2.17 9.93 20.67
C LEU A 289 2.44 11.33 21.23
N ALA A 290 1.96 11.60 22.44
CA ALA A 290 2.15 12.89 23.11
C ALA A 290 3.65 13.26 23.32
N ASN A 291 4.54 12.26 23.36
CA ASN A 291 5.98 12.44 23.46
C ASN A 291 6.69 12.67 22.10
N GLY A 292 5.94 12.79 21.00
CA GLY A 292 6.46 13.02 19.65
C GLY A 292 6.96 11.77 18.92
N GLN A 293 6.90 10.59 19.53
CA GLN A 293 7.26 9.33 18.86
C GLN A 293 6.13 8.82 17.97
N ALA A 294 6.46 8.09 16.89
CA ALA A 294 5.46 7.44 16.05
C ALA A 294 4.58 6.48 16.86
N ALA A 295 3.27 6.62 16.76
CA ALA A 295 2.29 5.85 17.51
C ALA A 295 2.18 4.39 17.04
N MET A 296 2.46 4.14 15.76
CA MET A 296 2.47 2.81 15.16
C MET A 296 3.70 2.62 14.29
N ASP A 297 4.02 1.35 14.03
CA ASP A 297 5.08 0.93 13.12
C ASP A 297 4.63 -0.26 12.27
N CYS A 298 5.50 -0.74 11.38
CA CYS A 298 5.29 -1.94 10.57
C CYS A 298 4.83 -3.12 11.42
N GLN A 299 5.47 -3.31 12.58
CA GLN A 299 5.19 -4.42 13.49
C GLN A 299 3.85 -4.28 14.22
N SER A 300 3.33 -3.05 14.39
CA SER A 300 1.98 -2.84 14.93
C SER A 300 0.90 -3.52 14.09
N CYS A 301 1.15 -3.65 12.78
CA CYS A 301 0.22 -4.25 11.83
C CYS A 301 0.62 -5.67 11.41
N HIS A 302 1.91 -5.94 11.27
CA HIS A 302 2.42 -7.19 10.70
C HIS A 302 3.02 -8.17 11.73
N GLY A 303 3.26 -7.73 12.95
CA GLY A 303 4.02 -8.48 13.95
C GLY A 303 5.54 -8.40 13.76
N THR A 304 6.26 -9.24 14.48
CA THR A 304 7.73 -9.37 14.39
C THR A 304 8.17 -10.00 13.07
N MET A 305 9.47 -9.95 12.76
CA MET A 305 10.01 -10.54 11.53
C MET A 305 9.75 -12.06 11.47
N ALA A 306 9.85 -12.75 12.59
CA ALA A 306 9.54 -14.17 12.74
C ALA A 306 8.04 -14.44 12.51
N ASN A 307 7.14 -13.56 12.96
CA ASN A 307 5.71 -13.68 12.64
C ASN A 307 5.47 -13.58 11.12
N VAL A 308 6.11 -12.62 10.45
CA VAL A 308 6.03 -12.48 8.97
C VAL A 308 6.63 -13.70 8.26
N GLY A 309 7.69 -14.27 8.82
CA GLY A 309 8.37 -15.46 8.32
C GLY A 309 7.72 -16.79 8.70
N SER A 310 6.57 -16.79 9.39
CA SER A 310 5.90 -18.02 9.79
C SER A 310 5.45 -18.85 8.58
N ALA A 311 5.61 -20.17 8.67
CA ALA A 311 5.07 -21.11 7.67
C ALA A 311 3.54 -21.16 7.67
N THR A 312 2.87 -20.66 8.71
CA THR A 312 1.41 -20.56 8.80
C THR A 312 0.86 -19.32 8.09
N ARG A 313 1.72 -18.44 7.58
CA ARG A 313 1.34 -17.22 6.88
C ARG A 313 1.56 -17.36 5.38
N THR A 314 0.56 -16.95 4.62
CA THR A 314 0.58 -16.85 3.18
C THR A 314 1.00 -15.43 2.78
N GLY A 315 2.28 -15.27 2.41
CA GLY A 315 2.84 -13.98 2.02
C GLY A 315 2.01 -13.25 0.95
N TRP A 316 1.91 -11.92 1.04
CA TRP A 316 1.08 -11.05 0.18
C TRP A 316 -0.45 -11.21 0.31
N LEU A 317 -0.95 -12.31 0.89
CA LEU A 317 -2.39 -12.57 1.02
C LEU A 317 -2.85 -12.42 2.47
N ASP A 318 -2.08 -12.90 3.44
CA ASP A 318 -2.34 -12.65 4.86
C ASP A 318 -1.79 -11.28 5.26
N GLN A 319 -2.59 -10.25 4.99
CA GLN A 319 -2.28 -8.85 5.25
C GLN A 319 -3.16 -8.28 6.37
N PRO A 320 -2.73 -7.19 7.02
CA PRO A 320 -3.55 -6.52 8.03
C PRO A 320 -4.87 -6.07 7.42
N ASN A 321 -5.95 -6.19 8.21
CA ASN A 321 -7.26 -5.68 7.86
C ASN A 321 -7.66 -4.55 8.83
N CYS A 322 -8.62 -3.72 8.42
CA CYS A 322 -8.99 -2.54 9.17
C CYS A 322 -9.74 -2.89 10.47
N GLN A 323 -10.59 -3.93 10.44
CA GLN A 323 -11.40 -4.31 11.62
C GLN A 323 -10.54 -4.72 12.82
N ALA A 324 -9.32 -5.20 12.60
CA ALA A 324 -8.41 -5.60 13.67
C ALA A 324 -8.05 -4.46 14.62
N CYS A 325 -8.14 -3.21 14.16
CA CYS A 325 -8.00 -2.02 15.00
C CYS A 325 -9.27 -1.16 15.10
N HIS A 326 -10.13 -1.17 14.07
CA HIS A 326 -11.30 -0.31 13.98
C HIS A 326 -12.58 -1.11 14.26
N HIS A 327 -13.06 -1.05 15.49
CA HIS A 327 -14.23 -1.80 15.96
C HIS A 327 -14.88 -1.05 17.12
N ASP A 328 -16.20 -1.18 17.30
CA ASP A 328 -16.94 -0.72 18.48
C ASP A 328 -16.72 0.77 18.85
N GLY A 329 -16.43 1.61 17.85
CA GLY A 329 -16.09 3.02 18.06
C GLY A 329 -14.70 3.27 18.66
N GLN A 330 -13.81 2.27 18.64
CA GLN A 330 -12.44 2.27 19.14
C GLN A 330 -11.40 2.22 18.01
N ARG A 331 -10.15 2.54 18.37
CA ARG A 331 -8.96 2.46 17.50
C ARG A 331 -7.77 1.92 18.28
N ASP A 332 -7.48 0.63 18.11
CA ASP A 332 -6.29 0.01 18.69
C ASP A 332 -5.01 0.45 17.95
N LEU A 333 -3.89 0.50 18.68
CA LEU A 333 -2.56 0.77 18.13
C LEU A 333 -1.83 -0.49 17.64
N THR A 334 -2.47 -1.66 17.70
CA THR A 334 -1.87 -2.93 17.27
C THR A 334 -2.96 -3.83 16.72
N ALA A 335 -2.80 -4.26 15.47
CA ALA A 335 -3.75 -5.09 14.74
C ALA A 335 -3.56 -6.59 15.00
N VAL A 336 -2.39 -7.01 15.51
CA VAL A 336 -2.04 -8.42 15.65
C VAL A 336 -1.88 -8.85 17.11
N SER A 337 -2.08 -10.15 17.36
CA SER A 337 -1.71 -10.80 18.61
C SER A 337 -0.19 -10.99 18.73
N ASN A 338 0.26 -11.55 19.86
CA ASN A 338 1.66 -11.97 20.03
C ASN A 338 2.13 -13.06 19.05
N THR A 339 1.20 -13.82 18.45
CA THR A 339 1.50 -14.79 17.40
C THR A 339 1.53 -14.17 16.00
N GLY A 340 1.24 -12.86 15.88
CA GLY A 340 1.22 -12.14 14.62
C GLY A 340 -0.04 -12.34 13.79
N LEU A 341 -1.08 -12.98 14.36
CA LEU A 341 -2.38 -13.13 13.69
C LEU A 341 -3.23 -11.87 13.92
N PRO A 342 -3.99 -11.39 12.91
CA PRO A 342 -4.92 -10.28 13.09
C PRO A 342 -5.94 -10.55 14.19
N LYS A 343 -6.19 -9.54 15.02
CA LYS A 343 -7.29 -9.55 16.01
C LYS A 343 -8.64 -9.60 15.30
N THR A 344 -9.61 -10.24 15.94
CA THR A 344 -10.97 -10.37 15.43
C THR A 344 -11.98 -9.75 16.40
N TRP A 345 -13.00 -9.12 15.82
CA TRP A 345 -14.04 -8.41 16.55
C TRP A 345 -15.40 -8.71 15.91
N LEU A 346 -16.47 -8.58 16.69
CA LEU A 346 -17.84 -8.79 16.19
C LEU A 346 -18.32 -7.62 15.31
N ASP A 347 -17.81 -6.41 15.56
CA ASP A 347 -18.11 -5.26 14.72
C ASP A 347 -17.41 -5.35 13.35
N THR A 348 -18.21 -5.46 12.30
CA THR A 348 -17.75 -5.59 10.92
C THR A 348 -17.87 -4.29 10.11
N ARG A 349 -18.21 -3.16 10.74
CA ARG A 349 -18.42 -1.87 10.05
C ARG A 349 -17.23 -1.38 9.24
N PHE A 350 -16.02 -1.69 9.71
CA PHE A 350 -14.76 -1.36 9.05
C PHE A 350 -14.09 -2.61 8.48
N ALA A 351 -14.82 -3.70 8.31
CA ALA A 351 -14.25 -4.91 7.76
C ALA A 351 -13.86 -4.74 6.30
N THR A 352 -12.72 -5.33 5.96
CA THR A 352 -12.37 -5.61 4.56
C THR A 352 -13.35 -6.64 3.98
N THR A 353 -13.56 -6.61 2.67
CA THR A 353 -14.45 -7.57 2.00
C THR A 353 -13.92 -9.00 2.18
N PRO A 354 -14.71 -9.92 2.78
CA PRO A 354 -14.32 -11.30 2.93
C PRO A 354 -14.12 -12.00 1.58
N ASN A 355 -13.16 -12.94 1.53
CA ASN A 355 -12.84 -13.73 0.35
C ASN A 355 -12.41 -12.91 -0.89
N ALA A 356 -11.80 -11.74 -0.66
CA ALA A 356 -11.26 -10.88 -1.70
C ALA A 356 -9.72 -10.79 -1.55
N PRO A 357 -8.91 -11.29 -2.51
CA PRO A 357 -9.29 -11.68 -3.87
C PRO A 357 -9.68 -13.17 -4.02
N ALA A 358 -9.52 -13.98 -2.97
CA ALA A 358 -9.80 -15.41 -3.01
C ALA A 358 -10.28 -15.88 -1.64
N THR A 359 -10.92 -17.06 -1.61
CA THR A 359 -11.44 -17.70 -0.39
C THR A 359 -10.41 -17.71 0.73
N GLY A 360 -10.82 -17.23 1.91
CA GLY A 360 -9.98 -17.16 3.11
C GLY A 360 -9.18 -15.86 3.26
N PHE A 361 -9.14 -14.99 2.26
CA PHE A 361 -8.37 -13.74 2.30
C PHE A 361 -9.27 -12.50 2.25
N SER A 362 -8.88 -11.42 2.92
CA SER A 362 -9.65 -10.18 2.99
C SER A 362 -8.72 -8.97 2.88
N LEU A 363 -8.27 -8.67 1.67
CA LEU A 363 -7.27 -7.62 1.44
C LEU A 363 -7.94 -6.27 1.21
N TYR A 364 -7.38 -5.26 1.87
CA TYR A 364 -7.80 -3.86 1.72
C TYR A 364 -7.89 -3.40 0.25
N ARG A 365 -6.87 -3.69 -0.57
CA ARG A 365 -6.80 -3.25 -1.98
C ARG A 365 -7.86 -3.89 -2.91
N PHE A 366 -8.56 -4.92 -2.45
CA PHE A 366 -9.64 -5.58 -3.18
C PHE A 366 -10.99 -5.41 -2.49
N SER A 367 -11.05 -4.59 -1.44
CA SER A 367 -12.25 -4.38 -0.65
C SER A 367 -13.06 -3.22 -1.18
N THR A 368 -14.38 -3.38 -1.17
CA THR A 368 -15.34 -2.36 -1.59
C THR A 368 -16.27 -1.95 -0.45
N GLY A 369 -16.87 -0.78 -0.59
CA GLY A 369 -17.82 -0.23 0.37
C GLY A 369 -18.94 0.55 -0.30
N HIS A 370 -19.07 1.82 0.09
CA HIS A 370 -20.18 2.69 -0.33
C HIS A 370 -20.29 2.79 -1.85
N GLY A 371 -21.46 2.43 -2.40
CA GLY A 371 -21.73 2.52 -3.84
C GLY A 371 -20.88 1.59 -4.71
N GLY A 372 -20.22 0.58 -4.13
CA GLY A 372 -19.30 -0.30 -4.85
C GLY A 372 -17.92 0.33 -5.12
N LEU A 373 -17.62 1.48 -4.51
CA LEU A 373 -16.29 2.06 -4.55
C LEU A 373 -15.31 1.19 -3.76
N GLN A 374 -14.10 1.07 -4.29
CA GLN A 374 -12.98 0.45 -3.61
C GLN A 374 -12.58 1.28 -2.39
N CYS A 375 -12.12 0.64 -1.33
CA CYS A 375 -11.68 1.34 -0.13
C CYS A 375 -10.60 2.39 -0.45
N GLU A 376 -9.68 2.08 -1.36
CA GLU A 376 -8.61 2.99 -1.78
C GLU A 376 -9.12 4.26 -2.49
N ALA A 377 -10.31 4.22 -3.08
CA ALA A 377 -10.89 5.38 -3.74
C ALA A 377 -11.23 6.49 -2.74
N CYS A 378 -11.62 6.15 -1.51
CA CYS A 378 -11.93 7.11 -0.46
C CYS A 378 -10.76 7.32 0.52
N HIS A 379 -10.00 6.25 0.79
CA HIS A 379 -9.01 6.24 1.85
C HIS A 379 -7.58 6.40 1.33
N GLY A 380 -7.28 6.28 0.04
CA GLY A 380 -5.91 6.28 -0.50
C GLY A 380 -5.28 4.88 -0.53
N SER A 381 -4.07 4.75 -1.06
CA SER A 381 -3.44 3.43 -1.25
C SER A 381 -2.92 2.82 0.06
N THR A 382 -2.62 1.51 0.03
CA THR A 382 -2.05 0.81 1.19
C THR A 382 -0.76 1.51 1.65
N HIS A 383 -0.61 1.68 2.96
CA HIS A 383 0.48 2.44 3.61
C HIS A 383 0.53 3.95 3.33
N ALA A 384 -0.31 4.48 2.43
CA ALA A 384 -0.48 5.91 2.16
C ALA A 384 -1.93 6.38 2.39
N VAL A 385 -2.68 5.66 3.23
CA VAL A 385 -4.06 6.01 3.60
C VAL A 385 -4.12 7.44 4.13
N PHE A 386 -5.09 8.24 3.69
CA PHE A 386 -5.16 9.66 3.98
C PHE A 386 -5.50 9.98 5.45
N PRO A 387 -4.98 11.09 6.00
CA PRO A 387 -3.99 11.97 5.37
C PRO A 387 -2.59 11.34 5.41
N SER A 388 -1.87 11.45 4.30
CA SER A 388 -0.46 11.07 4.21
C SER A 388 0.43 12.16 4.82
N ALA A 389 1.62 11.77 5.25
CA ALA A 389 2.71 12.67 5.57
C ALA A 389 3.36 13.29 4.31
N HIS A 390 3.16 12.69 3.13
CA HIS A 390 3.67 13.21 1.87
C HIS A 390 2.60 13.98 1.10
N ALA A 391 2.91 15.21 0.69
CA ALA A 391 1.93 16.12 0.09
C ALA A 391 1.34 15.59 -1.22
N ASN A 392 2.15 14.96 -2.09
CA ASN A 392 1.67 14.41 -3.38
C ASN A 392 0.54 13.38 -3.20
N ASP A 393 0.55 12.56 -2.14
CA ASP A 393 -0.53 11.59 -1.91
C ASP A 393 -1.85 12.32 -1.59
N ASN A 394 -1.79 13.46 -0.90
CA ASN A 394 -2.98 14.19 -0.47
C ASN A 394 -3.63 15.01 -1.61
N VAL A 395 -3.00 15.11 -2.78
CA VAL A 395 -3.50 15.92 -3.91
C VAL A 395 -4.90 15.48 -4.34
N LEU A 396 -5.15 14.17 -4.49
CA LEU A 396 -6.47 13.67 -4.86
C LEU A 396 -7.55 14.13 -3.86
N SER A 397 -7.28 13.97 -2.56
CA SER A 397 -8.20 14.41 -1.51
C SER A 397 -8.44 15.92 -1.58
N ASN A 398 -7.40 16.72 -1.72
CA ASN A 398 -7.53 18.18 -1.83
C ASN A 398 -8.38 18.57 -3.05
N ASP A 399 -8.16 17.92 -4.20
CA ASP A 399 -8.87 18.25 -5.44
C ASP A 399 -10.39 17.99 -5.35
N VAL A 400 -10.79 16.92 -4.65
CA VAL A 400 -12.19 16.48 -4.64
C VAL A 400 -13.02 16.99 -3.46
N GLN A 401 -12.41 17.27 -2.30
CA GLN A 401 -13.12 17.76 -1.11
C GLN A 401 -12.55 19.06 -0.52
N GLY A 402 -11.48 19.62 -1.10
CA GLY A 402 -10.90 20.90 -0.66
C GLY A 402 -10.01 20.84 0.57
N HIS A 403 -9.69 19.64 1.07
CA HIS A 403 -8.76 19.44 2.19
C HIS A 403 -8.09 18.07 2.14
N GLU A 404 -6.99 17.88 2.88
CA GLU A 404 -6.36 16.58 3.04
C GLU A 404 -7.17 15.68 3.99
N GLY A 405 -7.19 14.37 3.73
CA GLY A 405 -7.83 13.39 4.60
C GLY A 405 -8.57 12.32 3.82
N THR A 406 -9.14 11.36 4.54
CA THR A 406 -10.09 10.42 3.92
C THR A 406 -11.23 11.23 3.29
N ILE A 407 -11.66 10.86 2.08
CA ILE A 407 -12.79 11.51 1.40
C ILE A 407 -14.04 11.29 2.24
N SER A 408 -14.56 12.39 2.79
CA SER A 408 -15.65 12.37 3.78
C SER A 408 -16.73 13.42 3.51
N GLU A 409 -16.45 14.40 2.65
CA GLU A 409 -17.46 15.34 2.18
C GLU A 409 -18.31 14.69 1.08
N CYS A 410 -19.58 14.40 1.37
CA CYS A 410 -20.47 13.72 0.42
C CYS A 410 -20.60 14.47 -0.92
N SER A 411 -20.44 15.80 -0.91
CA SER A 411 -20.46 16.64 -2.11
C SER A 411 -19.29 16.38 -3.07
N ALA A 412 -18.24 15.68 -2.64
CA ALA A 412 -17.14 15.27 -3.52
C ALA A 412 -17.61 14.30 -4.62
N CYS A 413 -18.69 13.54 -4.36
CA CYS A 413 -19.24 12.57 -5.31
C CYS A 413 -20.71 12.81 -5.64
N HIS A 414 -21.47 13.49 -4.77
CA HIS A 414 -22.90 13.72 -4.95
C HIS A 414 -23.17 15.18 -5.28
N LYS A 415 -23.70 15.45 -6.48
CA LYS A 415 -24.13 16.81 -6.86
C LYS A 415 -25.25 17.31 -5.94
N THR A 416 -26.14 16.41 -5.56
CA THR A 416 -27.16 16.62 -4.53
C THR A 416 -26.96 15.59 -3.44
N VAL A 417 -26.49 16.00 -2.27
CA VAL A 417 -26.25 15.10 -1.14
C VAL A 417 -27.60 14.59 -0.59
N PRO A 418 -27.86 13.28 -0.60
CA PRO A 418 -29.09 12.73 -0.03
C PRO A 418 -29.15 12.97 1.48
N LEU A 419 -30.35 13.22 2.02
CA LEU A 419 -30.61 13.22 3.45
C LEU A 419 -30.90 11.78 3.91
N THR A 420 -29.99 11.19 4.67
CA THR A 420 -30.06 9.80 5.12
C THR A 420 -29.53 9.66 6.54
N ALA A 421 -30.06 8.69 7.29
CA ALA A 421 -29.62 8.35 8.63
C ALA A 421 -28.53 7.26 8.65
N ASP A 422 -28.36 6.49 7.58
CA ASP A 422 -27.52 5.28 7.60
C ASP A 422 -26.98 4.82 6.23
N LYS A 423 -27.24 5.53 5.13
CA LYS A 423 -26.85 5.07 3.78
C LYS A 423 -25.47 5.56 3.31
N GLY A 424 -24.77 6.34 4.12
CA GLY A 424 -23.39 6.74 3.87
C GLY A 424 -22.38 5.61 4.10
N PRO A 425 -21.09 5.85 3.82
CA PRO A 425 -20.02 4.90 4.13
C PRO A 425 -20.04 4.52 5.61
N HIS A 426 -19.79 3.25 5.92
CA HIS A 426 -19.76 2.74 7.30
C HIS A 426 -21.04 3.01 8.12
N GLY A 427 -22.19 3.17 7.44
CA GLY A 427 -23.47 3.50 8.10
C GLY A 427 -23.58 4.96 8.53
N MET A 428 -22.77 5.86 7.96
CA MET A 428 -22.84 7.29 8.25
C MET A 428 -24.15 7.91 7.76
N HIS A 429 -24.68 8.83 8.56
CA HIS A 429 -25.75 9.74 8.15
C HIS A 429 -25.16 10.93 7.36
N THR A 430 -26.04 11.71 6.74
CA THR A 430 -25.68 12.98 6.09
C THR A 430 -25.05 13.95 7.08
N VAL A 431 -23.99 14.66 6.70
CA VAL A 431 -23.34 15.66 7.56
C VAL A 431 -23.79 17.07 7.15
N GLY A 432 -24.01 17.96 8.13
CA GLY A 432 -24.30 19.37 7.91
C GLY A 432 -25.68 19.84 8.39
N ASN A 433 -26.00 21.11 8.12
CA ASN A 433 -27.22 21.76 8.63
C ASN A 433 -28.53 21.07 8.20
N ALA A 434 -28.56 20.47 7.00
CA ALA A 434 -29.73 19.72 6.54
C ALA A 434 -30.03 18.53 7.46
N TRP A 435 -28.99 17.82 7.92
CA TRP A 435 -29.13 16.75 8.90
C TRP A 435 -29.55 17.29 10.26
N VAL A 436 -28.87 18.32 10.77
CA VAL A 436 -29.20 18.92 12.07
C VAL A 436 -30.68 19.32 12.14
N LYS A 437 -31.23 19.90 11.06
CA LYS A 437 -32.65 20.26 10.97
C LYS A 437 -33.62 19.07 10.91
N GLY A 438 -33.19 17.92 10.36
CA GLY A 438 -34.07 16.79 10.05
C GLY A 438 -33.91 15.54 10.92
N HIS A 439 -32.85 15.46 11.73
CA HIS A 439 -32.47 14.23 12.42
C HIS A 439 -33.39 13.82 13.57
N GLU A 440 -34.26 14.72 14.05
CA GLU A 440 -35.19 14.46 15.17
C GLU A 440 -36.02 13.19 14.93
N SER A 441 -36.54 13.02 13.71
CA SER A 441 -37.31 11.84 13.31
C SER A 441 -36.50 10.54 13.44
N SER A 442 -35.21 10.58 13.12
CA SER A 442 -34.29 9.45 13.23
C SER A 442 -33.93 9.14 14.68
N ALA A 443 -33.73 10.18 15.50
CA ALA A 443 -33.47 10.02 16.93
C ALA A 443 -34.68 9.47 17.69
N LYS A 444 -35.90 9.86 17.29
CA LYS A 444 -37.17 9.33 17.83
C LYS A 444 -37.42 7.88 17.43
N SER A 445 -37.07 7.49 16.20
CA SER A 445 -37.33 6.15 15.69
C SER A 445 -36.35 5.10 16.24
N ASN A 446 -35.05 5.40 16.26
CA ASN A 446 -34.04 4.47 16.77
C ASN A 446 -32.80 5.20 17.30
N LYS A 447 -32.93 5.73 18.51
CA LYS A 447 -31.84 6.37 19.26
C LYS A 447 -30.61 5.48 19.46
N ALA A 448 -30.83 4.18 19.67
CA ALA A 448 -29.74 3.24 19.92
C ALA A 448 -28.80 3.12 18.71
N ALA A 449 -29.31 3.33 17.49
CA ALA A 449 -28.48 3.35 16.29
C ALA A 449 -27.39 4.44 16.35
N CYS A 450 -27.71 5.61 16.91
CA CYS A 450 -26.77 6.73 17.04
C CYS A 450 -25.61 6.41 17.99
N ALA A 451 -25.86 5.62 19.05
CA ALA A 451 -24.86 5.27 20.07
C ALA A 451 -23.66 4.50 19.48
N THR A 452 -23.86 3.81 18.35
CA THR A 452 -22.80 3.14 17.59
C THR A 452 -21.65 4.08 17.23
N CYS A 453 -21.97 5.29 16.78
CA CYS A 453 -20.97 6.28 16.33
C CYS A 453 -20.75 7.38 17.37
N HIS A 454 -21.78 7.71 18.16
CA HIS A 454 -21.76 8.79 19.14
C HIS A 454 -21.55 8.31 20.58
N GLY A 455 -21.36 7.01 20.80
CA GLY A 455 -21.10 6.42 22.11
C GLY A 455 -22.39 6.14 22.88
N ALA A 456 -22.33 5.20 23.82
CA ALA A 456 -23.47 4.85 24.68
C ALA A 456 -23.94 6.03 25.56
N ASP A 457 -23.05 6.98 25.82
CA ASP A 457 -23.33 8.22 26.55
C ASP A 457 -23.73 9.39 25.63
N PHE A 458 -23.74 9.19 24.30
CA PHE A 458 -24.06 10.20 23.29
C PHE A 458 -23.16 11.46 23.33
N ARG A 459 -21.96 11.36 23.90
CA ARG A 459 -20.98 12.47 23.97
C ARG A 459 -19.99 12.48 22.80
N GLY A 460 -20.13 11.52 21.90
CA GLY A 460 -19.28 11.36 20.73
C GLY A 460 -18.13 10.38 20.95
N THR A 461 -17.79 9.64 19.89
CA THR A 461 -16.58 8.82 19.81
C THR A 461 -15.63 9.37 18.74
N VAL A 462 -14.51 8.68 18.52
CA VAL A 462 -13.62 8.97 17.39
C VAL A 462 -14.32 8.86 16.02
N LEU A 463 -15.44 8.14 15.92
CA LEU A 463 -16.23 8.02 14.69
C LEU A 463 -17.06 9.28 14.41
N SER A 464 -17.54 9.95 15.46
CA SER A 464 -18.30 11.21 15.36
C SER A 464 -17.42 12.46 15.23
N ALA A 465 -16.09 12.30 15.15
CA ALA A 465 -15.18 13.42 15.06
C ALA A 465 -15.28 14.11 13.69
N VAL A 466 -15.53 15.43 13.70
CA VAL A 466 -15.57 16.22 12.45
C VAL A 466 -14.19 16.25 11.81
N LYS A 467 -14.12 16.15 10.48
CA LYS A 467 -12.84 16.10 9.76
C LYS A 467 -12.26 17.48 9.47
N VAL A 468 -13.15 18.44 9.26
CA VAL A 468 -12.83 19.86 9.09
C VAL A 468 -13.59 20.69 10.10
N ALA A 469 -13.09 21.89 10.37
CA ALA A 469 -13.82 22.86 11.16
C ALA A 469 -15.19 23.13 10.50
N ARG A 470 -16.24 23.17 11.32
CA ARG A 470 -17.61 23.29 10.82
C ARG A 470 -18.48 24.05 11.79
N THR A 471 -19.35 24.88 11.24
CA THR A 471 -20.40 25.57 11.98
C THR A 471 -21.75 24.94 11.65
N LEU A 472 -22.48 24.55 12.69
CA LEU A 472 -23.80 23.95 12.61
C LEU A 472 -24.84 24.82 13.32
N ASN A 473 -26.06 24.87 12.80
CA ASN A 473 -27.18 25.59 13.38
C ASN A 473 -28.17 24.60 13.98
N ALA A 474 -28.33 24.62 15.31
CA ALA A 474 -29.24 23.76 16.06
C ALA A 474 -30.18 24.64 16.90
N ASP A 475 -31.48 24.60 16.61
CA ASP A 475 -32.53 25.30 17.38
C ASP A 475 -32.23 26.79 17.65
N GLY A 476 -31.79 27.50 16.62
CA GLY A 476 -31.44 28.93 16.71
C GLY A 476 -30.09 29.22 17.38
N LYS A 477 -29.34 28.19 17.79
CA LYS A 477 -27.98 28.30 18.30
C LYS A 477 -26.97 27.92 17.24
N THR A 478 -25.84 28.61 17.26
CA THR A 478 -24.68 28.28 16.44
C THR A 478 -23.69 27.46 17.26
N VAL A 479 -23.36 26.26 16.77
CA VAL A 479 -22.38 25.36 17.38
C VAL A 479 -21.18 25.25 16.44
N ASN A 480 -19.99 25.57 16.96
CA ASN A 480 -18.75 25.53 16.21
C ASN A 480 -17.92 24.32 16.62
N TYR A 481 -17.48 23.56 15.64
CA TYR A 481 -16.56 22.45 15.80
C TYR A 481 -15.21 22.79 15.17
N VAL A 482 -14.14 22.45 15.86
CA VAL A 482 -12.80 22.39 15.27
C VAL A 482 -12.54 21.00 14.69
N ALA A 483 -11.63 20.88 13.73
CA ALA A 483 -11.23 19.59 13.17
C ALA A 483 -10.79 18.62 14.29
N GLY A 484 -11.29 17.39 14.24
CA GLY A 484 -11.03 16.36 15.25
C GLY A 484 -11.94 16.40 16.48
N GLN A 485 -12.73 17.46 16.68
CA GLN A 485 -13.70 17.52 17.77
C GLN A 485 -14.82 16.50 17.56
N LYS A 486 -15.11 15.72 18.61
CA LYS A 486 -16.21 14.74 18.62
C LYS A 486 -17.54 15.49 18.71
N ALA A 487 -18.50 15.08 17.89
CA ALA A 487 -19.87 15.60 17.95
C ALA A 487 -20.76 14.68 18.80
N GLY A 488 -21.51 15.26 19.73
CA GLY A 488 -22.47 14.55 20.59
C GLY A 488 -23.79 15.30 20.75
N CYS A 489 -24.80 14.62 21.29
CA CYS A 489 -26.11 15.23 21.53
C CYS A 489 -26.03 16.42 22.50
N TYR A 490 -25.09 16.36 23.45
CA TYR A 490 -24.89 17.37 24.50
C TYR A 490 -24.32 18.70 23.98
N ASP A 491 -23.79 18.72 22.75
CA ASP A 491 -23.27 19.96 22.14
C ASP A 491 -24.40 20.91 21.73
N CYS A 492 -25.60 20.37 21.47
CA CYS A 492 -26.78 21.13 21.02
C CYS A 492 -27.96 21.06 21.99
N HIS A 493 -28.12 19.94 22.71
CA HIS A 493 -29.28 19.64 23.56
C HIS A 493 -28.86 19.28 24.99
N ASN A 494 -29.82 19.22 25.92
CA ASN A 494 -29.60 18.72 27.28
C ASN A 494 -29.64 17.18 27.35
N GLY A 495 -28.97 16.52 26.41
CA GLY A 495 -28.90 15.06 26.27
C GLY A 495 -29.71 14.49 25.10
N PRO A 496 -29.77 13.15 25.00
CA PRO A 496 -30.23 12.48 23.78
C PRO A 496 -31.77 12.40 23.66
N ASN A 497 -32.52 12.88 24.65
CA ASN A 497 -33.99 12.95 24.63
C ASN A 497 -34.53 14.26 24.03
N GLY A 498 -33.64 15.17 23.60
CA GLY A 498 -34.02 16.54 23.30
C GLY A 498 -34.21 17.35 24.58
N GLY A 499 -34.25 18.67 24.43
CA GLY A 499 -34.47 19.64 25.50
C GLY A 499 -35.24 20.83 24.99
#